data_AF-A0A501WC75-F1
#
_entry.id   AF-A0A501WC75-F1
#
_cell.length_a   1.000
_cell.length_b   1.000
_cell.length_c   1.000
_cell.angle_alpha   90.00
_cell.angle_beta   90.00
_cell.angle_gamma   90.00
#
_symmetry.space_group_name_H-M   'P 1'
#
loop_
_entity.id
_entity.type
_entity.pdbx_description
1 polymer ?
#
loop_
_entity_poly.entity_id
_entity_poly.type
_entity_poly.pdbx_seq_one_letter_code
_entity_poly.pdbx_strand_id
1 'polypeptide(L)'
;MRRDLRAAAVALIVAAVLIGGMSAWRSWSTREEPVLLAWDDANVVARGRTLYVARCAGCHGALGEGQSAASGGDPTAGATVTPAPPHDASGHTWQHPDFALVQLTKSGRQARPAAPSTPPPCHALRRR
;
A
#
# COMPACT_ATOMS: atom_id res chain seq x y z
N MET A 1 29.16 -47.48 -22.01
CA MET A 1 29.94 -46.65 -21.06
C MET A 1 29.91 -45.14 -21.37
N ARG A 2 30.41 -44.64 -22.51
CA ARG A 2 30.44 -43.18 -22.79
C ARG A 2 29.07 -42.53 -23.03
N ARG A 3 28.08 -43.28 -23.57
CA ARG A 3 26.70 -42.81 -23.74
C ARG A 3 25.95 -42.71 -22.41
N ASP A 4 26.20 -43.66 -21.51
CA ASP A 4 25.60 -43.72 -20.17
C ASP A 4 26.09 -42.56 -19.29
N LEU A 5 27.39 -42.22 -19.39
CA LEU A 5 27.97 -41.05 -18.71
C LEU A 5 27.38 -39.72 -19.20
N ARG A 6 27.08 -39.60 -20.50
CA ARG A 6 26.43 -38.41 -21.08
C ARG A 6 24.98 -38.27 -20.61
N ALA A 7 24.22 -39.37 -20.59
CA ALA A 7 22.85 -39.37 -20.10
C ALA A 7 22.76 -39.01 -18.61
N ALA A 8 23.66 -39.55 -17.78
CA ALA A 8 23.75 -39.20 -16.36
C ALA A 8 24.10 -37.71 -16.16
N ALA A 9 25.05 -37.17 -16.92
CA ALA A 9 25.42 -35.76 -16.85
C ALA A 9 24.24 -34.83 -17.24
N VAL A 10 23.49 -35.16 -18.29
CA VAL A 10 22.30 -34.39 -18.71
C VAL A 10 21.22 -34.43 -17.63
N ALA A 11 20.94 -35.60 -17.06
CA ALA A 11 19.95 -35.74 -15.99
C ALA A 11 20.31 -34.90 -14.75
N LEU A 12 21.59 -34.87 -14.37
CA LEU A 12 22.08 -34.05 -13.25
C LEU A 12 21.94 -32.54 -13.52
N ILE A 13 22.25 -32.09 -14.74
CA ILE A 13 22.08 -30.68 -15.13
C ILE A 13 20.61 -30.28 -15.08
N VAL A 14 19.71 -31.10 -15.63
CA VAL A 14 18.26 -30.84 -15.60
C VAL A 14 17.76 -30.77 -14.16
N ALA A 15 18.15 -31.72 -13.29
CA ALA A 15 17.79 -31.70 -11.88
C ALA A 15 18.28 -30.42 -11.18
N ALA A 16 19.53 -30.02 -11.42
CA ALA A 16 20.08 -28.78 -10.86
C ALA A 16 19.33 -27.53 -11.32
N VAL A 17 18.95 -27.45 -12.61
CA VAL A 17 18.14 -26.34 -13.15
C VAL A 17 16.76 -26.31 -12.53
N LEU A 18 16.09 -27.46 -12.39
CA LEU A 18 14.76 -27.53 -11.78
C LEU A 18 14.78 -27.17 -10.30
N ILE A 19 15.78 -27.63 -9.55
CA ILE A 19 15.96 -27.29 -8.12
C ILE A 19 16.28 -25.80 -7.96
N GLY A 20 17.20 -25.27 -8.78
CA GLY A 20 17.54 -23.85 -8.78
C GLY A 20 16.34 -22.97 -9.14
N GLY A 21 15.59 -23.34 -10.18
CA GLY A 21 14.36 -22.65 -10.60
C GLY A 21 13.28 -22.68 -9.53
N MET A 22 13.02 -23.83 -8.90
CA MET A 22 12.04 -23.97 -7.82
C MET A 22 12.43 -23.16 -6.58
N SER A 23 13.73 -23.13 -6.24
CA SER A 23 14.25 -22.36 -5.10
C SER A 23 14.12 -20.86 -5.36
N ALA A 24 14.48 -20.39 -6.57
CA ALA A 24 14.31 -19.00 -6.98
C ALA A 24 12.82 -18.59 -7.00
N TRP A 25 11.96 -19.46 -7.52
CA TRP A 25 10.50 -19.24 -7.52
C TRP A 25 9.95 -19.11 -6.11
N ARG A 26 10.30 -20.02 -5.20
CA ARG A 26 9.89 -19.96 -3.79
C ARG A 26 10.32 -18.65 -3.15
N SER A 27 11.60 -18.31 -3.25
CA SER A 27 12.16 -17.07 -2.68
C SER A 27 11.54 -15.79 -3.24
N TRP A 28 11.08 -15.79 -4.48
CA TRP A 28 10.33 -14.66 -5.04
C TRP A 28 8.88 -14.67 -4.56
N SER A 29 8.22 -15.83 -4.54
CA SER A 29 6.81 -15.95 -4.18
C SER A 29 6.51 -15.68 -2.70
N THR A 30 7.49 -15.84 -1.80
CA THR A 30 7.32 -15.60 -0.36
C THR A 30 7.88 -14.27 0.11
N ARG A 31 8.17 -13.32 -0.80
CA ARG A 31 8.47 -11.96 -0.38
C ARG A 31 7.18 -11.33 0.14
N GLU A 32 7.04 -11.26 1.46
CA GLU A 32 6.07 -10.35 2.07
C GLU A 32 6.37 -8.93 1.59
N GLU A 33 5.33 -8.23 1.12
CA GLU A 33 5.46 -6.79 0.96
C GLU A 33 5.83 -6.21 2.32
N PRO A 34 6.84 -5.31 2.40
CA PRO A 34 7.16 -4.65 3.64
C PRO A 34 5.87 -4.05 4.23
N VAL A 35 5.51 -4.44 5.45
CA VAL A 35 4.44 -3.77 6.19
C VAL A 35 4.91 -2.34 6.44
N LEU A 36 4.48 -1.42 5.56
CA LEU A 36 4.89 -0.02 5.60
C LEU A 36 4.16 0.71 6.74
N LEU A 37 2.90 0.36 6.98
CA LEU A 37 2.10 0.84 8.10
C LEU A 37 1.91 -0.28 9.12
N ALA A 38 2.53 -0.17 10.29
CA ALA A 38 2.33 -1.12 11.39
C ALA A 38 0.99 -0.85 12.13
N TRP A 39 -0.14 -1.06 11.46
CA TRP A 39 -1.49 -0.78 12.00
C TRP A 39 -1.92 -1.77 13.09
N ASP A 40 -1.28 -2.93 13.18
CA ASP A 40 -1.53 -3.98 14.17
C ASP A 40 -0.74 -3.78 15.47
N ASP A 41 0.29 -2.93 15.46
CA ASP A 41 0.99 -2.50 16.67
C ASP A 41 0.20 -1.37 17.37
N ALA A 42 -0.40 -1.71 18.50
CA ALA A 42 -1.17 -0.77 19.32
C ALA A 42 -0.36 0.48 19.75
N ASN A 43 0.96 0.36 19.96
CA ASN A 43 1.80 1.50 20.30
C ASN A 43 1.98 2.44 19.10
N VAL A 44 2.11 1.89 17.89
CA VAL A 44 2.16 2.68 16.66
C VAL A 44 0.83 3.42 16.46
N VAL A 45 -0.30 2.75 16.65
CA VAL A 45 -1.65 3.35 16.54
C VAL A 45 -1.84 4.46 17.57
N ALA A 46 -1.44 4.24 18.83
CA ALA A 46 -1.54 5.25 19.88
C ALA A 46 -0.71 6.51 19.56
N ARG A 47 0.52 6.34 19.07
CA ARG A 47 1.34 7.46 18.58
C ARG A 47 0.68 8.15 17.38
N GLY A 48 0.17 7.38 16.42
CA GLY A 48 -0.54 7.88 15.25
C GLY A 48 -1.75 8.75 15.62
N ARG A 49 -2.54 8.34 16.61
CA ARG A 49 -3.69 9.13 17.12
C ARG A 49 -3.26 10.48 17.67
N THR A 50 -2.15 10.53 18.42
CA THR A 50 -1.62 11.79 18.96
C THR A 50 -1.22 12.75 17.83
N LEU A 51 -0.54 12.23 16.80
CA LEU A 51 -0.15 13.01 15.62
C LEU A 51 -1.38 13.47 14.82
N TYR A 52 -2.37 12.60 14.66
CA TYR A 52 -3.61 12.91 13.95
C TYR A 52 -4.34 14.10 14.58
N VAL A 53 -4.54 14.09 15.89
CA VAL A 53 -5.17 15.20 16.61
C VAL A 53 -4.37 16.50 16.43
N ALA A 54 -3.04 16.42 16.52
CA ALA A 54 -2.19 17.60 16.42
C ALA A 54 -2.08 18.19 15.00
N ARG A 55 -2.24 17.38 13.95
CA ARG A 55 -1.91 17.78 12.56
C ARG A 55 -3.05 17.68 11.55
N CYS A 56 -4.03 16.82 11.80
CA CYS A 56 -5.04 16.45 10.81
C CYS A 56 -6.45 16.89 11.26
N ALA A 57 -6.75 16.78 12.56
CA ALA A 57 -8.09 17.00 13.09
C ALA A 57 -8.62 18.42 12.87
N GLY A 58 -7.76 19.43 12.77
CA GLY A 58 -8.16 20.80 12.48
C GLY A 58 -8.91 20.94 11.14
N CYS A 59 -8.65 20.05 10.19
CA CYS A 59 -9.38 20.01 8.92
C CYS A 59 -10.31 18.81 8.82
N HIS A 60 -9.89 17.62 9.26
CA HIS A 60 -10.62 16.37 9.03
C HIS A 60 -11.54 15.94 10.19
N GLY A 61 -11.64 16.75 11.26
CA GLY A 61 -12.43 16.40 12.43
C GLY A 61 -11.66 15.52 13.43
N ALA A 62 -12.10 15.51 14.68
CA ALA A 62 -11.37 14.82 15.76
C ALA A 62 -11.43 13.29 15.65
N LEU A 63 -12.47 12.77 15.00
CA LEU A 63 -12.70 11.36 14.74
C LEU A 63 -12.49 10.99 13.27
N GLY A 64 -12.12 11.96 12.42
CA GLY A 64 -11.97 11.76 10.99
C GLY A 64 -13.26 11.83 10.20
N GLU A 65 -14.30 12.45 10.76
CA GLU A 65 -15.62 12.63 10.14
C GLU A 65 -15.61 13.57 8.91
N GLY A 66 -14.51 14.28 8.65
CA GLY A 66 -14.38 15.25 7.57
C GLY A 66 -15.13 16.56 7.84
N GLN A 67 -15.17 17.44 6.84
CA GLN A 67 -15.97 18.67 6.89
C GLN A 67 -17.29 18.48 6.18
N SER A 68 -18.36 19.06 6.74
CA SER A 68 -19.64 19.13 6.04
C SER A 68 -19.51 19.99 4.77
N ALA A 69 -20.19 19.60 3.68
CA ALA A 69 -20.21 20.39 2.45
C ALA A 69 -20.79 21.81 2.64
N ALA A 70 -21.61 22.02 3.68
CA ALA A 70 -22.15 23.32 4.06
C ALA A 70 -21.11 24.28 4.67
N SER A 71 -19.91 23.77 5.03
CA SER A 71 -18.79 24.56 5.57
C SER A 71 -17.80 25.00 4.48
N GLY A 72 -18.12 24.78 3.20
CA GLY A 72 -17.32 25.23 2.06
C GLY A 72 -17.12 26.74 2.09
N GLY A 73 -15.86 27.17 2.13
CA GLY A 73 -15.48 28.58 2.22
C GLY A 73 -15.97 29.43 1.06
N ASP A 74 -15.82 30.74 1.24
CA ASP A 74 -16.23 31.80 0.33
C ASP A 74 -15.86 31.48 -1.15
N PRO A 75 -16.86 31.35 -2.05
CA PRO A 75 -16.63 31.08 -3.47
C PRO A 75 -15.86 32.19 -4.20
N THR A 76 -15.65 33.36 -3.58
CA THR A 76 -14.83 34.46 -4.14
C THR A 76 -13.32 34.26 -3.99
N ALA A 77 -12.86 33.24 -3.24
CA ALA A 77 -11.44 32.95 -3.05
C ALA A 77 -10.76 32.23 -4.25
N GLY A 78 -11.45 32.08 -5.38
CA GLY A 78 -10.86 31.62 -6.65
C GLY A 78 -10.47 30.13 -6.72
N ALA A 79 -10.61 29.38 -5.62
CA ALA A 79 -10.47 27.92 -5.59
C ALA A 79 -11.75 27.32 -5.01
N THR A 80 -12.36 26.38 -5.73
CA THR A 80 -13.44 25.55 -5.20
C THR A 80 -12.95 24.91 -3.90
N VAL A 81 -13.45 25.38 -2.75
CA VAL A 81 -13.06 24.83 -1.45
C VAL A 81 -13.74 23.48 -1.32
N THR A 82 -13.07 22.42 -1.76
CA THR A 82 -13.55 21.06 -1.51
C THR A 82 -13.44 20.78 -0.01
N PRO A 83 -14.54 20.39 0.66
CA PRO A 83 -14.50 20.01 2.06
C PRO A 83 -13.43 18.95 2.31
N ALA A 84 -12.78 18.99 3.47
CA ALA A 84 -11.85 17.95 3.87
C ALA A 84 -12.59 16.59 3.88
N PRO A 85 -12.09 15.57 3.15
CA PRO A 85 -12.77 14.27 3.07
C PRO A 85 -12.73 13.53 4.42
N PRO A 86 -13.71 12.67 4.71
CA PRO A 86 -13.66 11.82 5.89
C PRO A 86 -12.51 10.80 5.81
N HIS A 87 -11.82 10.63 6.92
CA HIS A 87 -10.82 9.59 7.18
C HIS A 87 -11.36 8.50 8.13
N ASP A 88 -12.63 8.54 8.51
CA ASP A 88 -13.29 7.47 9.25
C ASP A 88 -13.84 6.38 8.29
N ALA A 89 -14.69 5.50 8.82
CA ALA A 89 -15.30 4.42 8.05
C ALA A 89 -16.30 4.88 6.96
N SER A 90 -16.71 6.16 6.97
CA SER A 90 -17.59 6.73 5.93
C SER A 90 -16.81 7.14 4.68
N GLY A 91 -15.48 7.29 4.78
CA GLY A 91 -14.61 7.63 3.66
C GLY A 91 -14.10 6.43 2.85
N HIS A 92 -13.40 6.73 1.76
CA HIS A 92 -12.75 5.72 0.91
C HIS A 92 -11.21 5.75 0.99
N THR A 93 -10.63 6.57 1.88
CA THR A 93 -9.17 6.73 2.01
C THR A 93 -8.46 5.39 2.22
N TRP A 94 -9.06 4.50 3.03
CA TRP A 94 -8.47 3.21 3.40
C TRP A 94 -8.56 2.12 2.33
N GLN A 95 -9.15 2.43 1.16
CA GLN A 95 -9.19 1.51 0.02
C GLN A 95 -7.90 1.55 -0.81
N HIS A 96 -6.97 2.44 -0.47
CA HIS A 96 -5.67 2.57 -1.12
C HIS A 96 -4.61 1.68 -0.44
N PRO A 97 -3.62 1.18 -1.20
CA PRO A 97 -2.49 0.46 -0.62
C PRO A 97 -1.60 1.40 0.22
N ASP A 98 -0.87 0.85 1.19
CA ASP A 98 -0.03 1.60 2.14
C ASP A 98 0.88 2.64 1.48
N PHE A 99 1.55 2.27 0.39
CA PHE A 99 2.46 3.18 -0.29
C PHE A 99 1.73 4.44 -0.77
N ALA A 100 0.48 4.30 -1.22
CA ALA A 100 -0.33 5.43 -1.67
C ALA A 100 -0.76 6.30 -0.48
N LEU A 101 -1.11 5.70 0.66
CA LEU A 101 -1.42 6.42 1.90
C LEU A 101 -0.22 7.24 2.42
N VAL A 102 0.98 6.64 2.40
CA VAL A 102 2.23 7.33 2.79
C VAL A 102 2.52 8.49 1.85
N GLN A 103 2.38 8.28 0.54
CA GLN A 103 2.63 9.35 -0.43
C GLN A 103 1.61 10.48 -0.29
N LEU A 104 0.32 10.16 -0.19
CA LEU A 104 -0.74 11.15 0.02
C LEU A 104 -0.50 11.99 1.27
N THR A 105 -0.05 11.37 2.35
CA THR A 105 0.28 12.05 3.61
C THR A 105 1.48 12.99 3.43
N LYS A 106 2.51 12.57 2.69
CA LYS A 106 3.74 13.35 2.46
C LYS A 106 3.52 14.55 1.52
N SER A 107 2.76 14.37 0.45
CA SER A 107 2.56 15.38 -0.58
C SER A 107 1.34 16.28 -0.35
N GLY A 108 0.42 15.87 0.53
CA GLY A 108 -0.93 16.40 0.56
C GLY A 108 -1.68 16.16 -0.76
N ARG A 109 -2.74 16.94 -1.01
CA ARG A 109 -3.60 16.86 -2.22
C ARG A 109 -2.86 16.97 -3.57
N GLN A 110 -1.57 17.28 -3.57
CA GLN A 110 -0.75 17.44 -4.78
C GLN A 110 -0.25 16.11 -5.37
N ALA A 111 -0.42 14.96 -4.70
CA ALA A 111 -0.11 13.66 -5.30
C ALA A 111 -1.17 13.17 -6.29
N ARG A 112 -1.45 13.98 -7.33
CA ARG A 112 -1.92 13.43 -8.60
C ARG A 112 -0.86 13.58 -9.70
N PRO A 113 0.30 12.92 -9.60
CA PRO A 113 0.93 12.40 -10.80
C PRO A 113 0.05 11.25 -11.31
N ALA A 114 -0.08 11.11 -12.63
CA ALA A 114 -0.77 9.98 -13.25
C ALA A 114 -0.08 8.67 -12.80
N ALA A 115 -0.61 8.02 -11.77
CA ALA A 115 -0.17 6.68 -11.41
C ALA A 115 -0.59 5.73 -12.56
N PRO A 116 0.26 4.76 -12.94
CA PRO A 116 -0.12 3.77 -13.94
C PRO A 116 -1.42 3.08 -13.52
N SER A 117 -2.35 2.95 -14.46
CA SER A 117 -3.77 2.58 -14.28
C SER A 117 -4.02 1.17 -13.78
N THR A 118 -2.98 0.42 -13.39
CA THR A 118 -3.12 -0.98 -13.00
C THR A 118 -2.62 -1.18 -11.57
N PRO A 119 -3.49 -1.07 -10.56
CA PRO A 119 -3.18 -1.59 -9.24
C PRO A 119 -2.93 -3.11 -9.34
N PRO A 120 -1.96 -3.67 -8.59
CA PRO A 120 -1.81 -5.12 -8.51
C PRO A 120 -3.13 -5.75 -8.01
N PRO A 121 -3.51 -6.94 -8.51
CA PRO A 121 -4.83 -7.51 -8.22
C PRO A 121 -5.00 -7.77 -6.71
N CYS A 122 -6.14 -7.34 -6.16
CA CYS A 122 -6.51 -7.41 -4.75
C CYS A 122 -6.45 -8.82 -4.12
N HIS A 123 -6.31 -9.88 -4.92
CA HIS A 123 -6.22 -11.27 -4.48
C HIS A 123 -4.80 -11.74 -4.13
N ALA A 124 -3.76 -10.95 -4.38
CA ALA A 124 -2.39 -11.32 -4.04
C ALA A 124 -2.03 -11.13 -2.54
N LEU A 125 -2.85 -10.42 -1.77
CA LEU A 125 -2.56 -10.03 -0.37
C LEU A 125 -3.35 -10.79 0.70
N ARG A 126 -4.00 -11.91 0.33
CA ARG A 126 -4.57 -12.86 1.29
C ARG A 126 -4.03 -14.25 1.06
N ARG A 127 -2.77 -14.47 1.42
CA ARG A 127 -2.30 -15.81 1.80
C ARG A 127 -1.62 -15.65 3.15
N ARG A 128 -2.25 -16.27 4.15
CA ARG A 128 -1.69 -16.46 5.48
C ARG A 128 -0.45 -17.35 5.39
#